data_AF-A0A2M7X3E0-F1
#
_entry.id   AF-A0A2M7X3E0-F1
#
_cell.length_a   1.000
_cell.length_b   1.000
_cell.length_c   1.000
_cell.angle_alpha   90.00
_cell.angle_beta   90.00
_cell.angle_gamma   90.00
#
_symmetry.space_group_name_H-M   'P 1'
#
loop_
_entity.id
_entity.type
_entity.pdbx_description
1 polymer ?
#
loop_
_entity_poly.entity_id
_entity_poly.type
_entity_poly.pdbx_seq_one_letter_code
_entity_poly.pdbx_strand_id
1 'polypeptide(L)'
;MTAPLRHNWALPEIEAKFDLPFNDLLFQAHSVHRAHHDANAVQISTLLSIKTGACPEDCGYCPQSARFDTGLKAEKLLPLAEVMARAR
;
A
#
# COMPACT_ATOMS: atom_id res chain seq x y z
N MET A 1 -14.23 -23.69 7.56
CA MET A 1 -15.44 -23.19 6.88
C MET A 1 -15.29 -21.68 6.73
N THR A 2 -15.28 -21.20 5.49
CA THR A 2 -15.07 -19.78 5.19
C THR A 2 -16.37 -19.03 5.47
N ALA A 3 -16.32 -17.97 6.28
CA ALA A 3 -17.47 -17.12 6.53
C ALA A 3 -17.93 -16.45 5.22
N PRO A 4 -19.24 -16.19 5.02
CA PRO A 4 -19.73 -15.53 3.82
C PRO A 4 -19.11 -14.14 3.67
N LEU A 5 -18.72 -13.79 2.44
CA LEU A 5 -18.19 -12.47 2.13
C LEU A 5 -19.26 -11.40 2.40
N ARG A 6 -18.89 -10.40 3.20
CA ARG A 6 -19.75 -9.27 3.57
C ARG A 6 -19.17 -7.94 3.12
N HIS A 7 -20.05 -6.98 2.84
CA HIS A 7 -19.70 -5.65 2.31
C HIS A 7 -20.31 -4.48 3.11
N ASN A 8 -20.88 -4.76 4.28
CA ASN A 8 -21.72 -3.84 5.06
C ASN A 8 -21.17 -3.56 6.47
N TRP A 9 -19.85 -3.43 6.60
CA TRP A 9 -19.21 -3.17 7.89
C TRP A 9 -19.61 -1.81 8.46
N ALA A 10 -20.09 -1.79 9.70
CA ALA A 10 -20.29 -0.58 10.47
C ALA A 10 -19.01 -0.17 11.22
N LEU A 11 -18.86 1.12 11.52
CA LEU A 11 -17.70 1.65 12.22
C LEU A 11 -17.40 0.92 13.56
N PRO A 12 -18.38 0.65 14.45
CA PRO A 12 -18.10 -0.02 15.72
C PRO A 12 -17.57 -1.46 15.56
N GLU A 13 -17.93 -2.14 14.47
CA GLU A 13 -17.43 -3.49 14.20
C GLU A 13 -15.95 -3.49 13.80
N ILE A 14 -15.50 -2.42 13.15
CA ILE A 14 -14.11 -2.23 12.77
C ILE A 14 -13.30 -1.80 13.99
N GLU A 15 -13.80 -0.85 14.79
CA GLU A 15 -13.16 -0.42 16.05
C GLU A 15 -12.93 -1.61 16.98
N ALA A 16 -13.92 -2.49 17.13
CA ALA A 16 -13.79 -3.71 17.91
C ALA A 16 -12.66 -4.66 17.43
N LYS A 17 -12.22 -4.57 16.16
CA LYS A 17 -11.04 -5.30 15.67
C LYS A 17 -9.73 -4.64 16.06
N PHE A 18 -9.67 -3.31 16.07
CA PHE A 18 -8.51 -2.56 16.54
C PHE A 18 -8.29 -2.73 18.05
N ASP A 19 -9.37 -2.93 18.81
CA ASP A 19 -9.33 -3.14 20.26
C ASP A 19 -8.99 -4.58 20.69
N LEU A 20 -8.83 -5.52 19.75
CA LEU A 20 -8.47 -6.90 20.08
C LEU A 20 -7.05 -7.00 20.65
N PRO A 21 -6.79 -7.95 21.58
CA PRO A 21 -5.44 -8.32 21.93
C PRO A 21 -4.64 -8.66 20.67
N PHE A 22 -3.47 -8.04 20.51
CA PHE A 22 -2.70 -8.07 19.27
C PHE A 22 -2.45 -9.49 18.73
N ASN A 23 -2.10 -10.43 19.61
CA ASN A 23 -1.84 -11.82 19.21
C ASN A 23 -3.10 -12.56 18.74
N ASP A 24 -4.26 -12.26 19.31
CA ASP A 24 -5.54 -12.84 18.88
C ASP A 24 -5.95 -12.30 17.51
N LEU A 25 -5.72 -10.99 17.28
CA LEU A 25 -5.94 -10.35 15.98
C LEU A 25 -5.03 -10.98 14.91
N LEU A 26 -3.74 -11.16 15.20
CA LEU A 26 -2.80 -11.81 14.27
C LEU A 26 -3.22 -13.23 13.93
N PHE A 27 -3.63 -14.03 14.92
CA PHE A 27 -4.09 -15.40 14.69
C PHE A 27 -5.33 -15.44 13.79
N GLN A 28 -6.32 -14.56 14.05
CA GLN A 28 -7.51 -14.43 13.22
C GLN A 28 -7.15 -14.01 11.78
N ALA A 29 -6.29 -13.00 11.62
CA ALA A 29 -5.86 -12.49 10.32
C ALA A 29 -5.16 -13.58 9.50
N HIS A 30 -4.24 -14.32 10.12
CA HIS A 30 -3.53 -15.43 9.46
C HIS A 30 -4.49 -16.57 9.07
N SER A 31 -5.45 -16.91 9.93
CA SER A 31 -6.48 -17.92 9.64
C SER A 31 -7.33 -17.52 8.42
N VAL A 32 -7.72 -16.24 8.32
CA VAL A 32 -8.45 -15.71 7.15
C VAL A 32 -7.55 -15.73 5.91
N HIS A 33 -6.29 -15.30 6.01
CA HIS A 33 -5.37 -15.30 4.87
C HIS A 33 -5.21 -16.69 4.26
N ARG A 34 -4.96 -17.72 5.08
CA ARG A 34 -4.84 -19.12 4.62
C ARG A 34 -6.11 -19.71 4.01
N ALA A 35 -7.28 -19.20 4.38
CA ALA A 35 -8.55 -19.67 3.82
C ALA A 35 -8.81 -19.15 2.40
N HIS A 36 -8.12 -18.09 1.97
CA HIS A 36 -8.39 -17.40 0.70
C HIS A 36 -7.18 -17.26 -0.22
N HIS A 37 -5.97 -17.48 0.30
CA HIS A 37 -4.72 -17.36 -0.43
C HIS A 37 -3.84 -18.60 -0.25
N ASP A 38 -2.92 -18.82 -1.19
CA ASP A 38 -1.81 -19.74 -0.94
C ASP A 38 -0.95 -19.17 0.19
N ALA A 39 -0.94 -19.90 1.31
CA ALA A 39 -0.35 -19.49 2.57
C ALA A 39 1.13 -19.13 2.48
N ASN A 40 1.84 -19.65 1.48
CA ASN A 40 3.28 -19.44 1.31
C ASN A 40 3.63 -18.75 -0.01
N ALA A 41 2.64 -18.25 -0.75
CA ALA A 41 2.87 -17.43 -1.94
C ALA A 41 2.86 -15.95 -1.60
N VAL A 42 3.71 -15.18 -2.27
CA VAL A 42 3.77 -13.72 -2.15
C VAL A 42 3.73 -13.10 -3.54
N GLN A 43 2.88 -12.09 -3.73
CA GLN A 43 2.88 -11.29 -4.96
C GLN A 43 4.09 -10.36 -4.97
N ILE A 44 4.84 -10.35 -6.08
CA ILE A 44 5.95 -9.44 -6.29
C ILE A 44 5.53 -8.36 -7.29
N SER A 45 5.85 -7.10 -6.98
CA SER A 45 5.60 -5.97 -7.87
C SER A 45 6.75 -4.98 -7.75
N THR A 46 7.23 -4.49 -8.89
CA THR A 46 8.25 -3.44 -8.97
C THR A 46 7.62 -2.18 -9.55
N LEU A 47 8.07 -1.02 -9.07
CA LEU A 47 7.57 0.27 -9.52
C LEU A 47 8.73 1.22 -9.80
N LEU A 48 8.51 2.16 -10.72
CA LEU A 48 9.45 3.20 -11.09
C LEU A 48 8.74 4.55 -11.03
N SER A 49 9.37 5.54 -10.37
CA SER A 49 8.91 6.92 -10.41
C SER A 49 9.25 7.53 -11.77
N ILE A 50 8.27 7.60 -12.68
CA ILE A 50 8.49 8.12 -14.04
C ILE A 50 8.78 9.64 -14.05
N LYS A 51 8.39 10.35 -12.99
CA LYS A 51 8.68 11.77 -12.76
C LYS A 51 8.73 11.99 -11.25
N THR A 52 9.87 12.44 -10.74
CA THR A 52 10.11 12.58 -9.29
C THR A 52 10.13 14.05 -8.86
N GLY A 53 9.42 14.37 -7.80
CA GLY A 53 9.44 15.69 -7.16
C GLY A 53 8.60 16.76 -7.86
N ALA A 54 8.65 17.97 -7.31
CA ALA A 54 7.87 19.13 -7.75
C ALA A 54 6.35 18.85 -7.83
N CYS A 55 5.83 18.03 -6.92
CA CYS A 55 4.40 17.74 -6.82
C CYS A 55 3.66 18.94 -6.20
N PRO A 56 2.56 19.44 -6.80
CA PRO A 56 1.85 20.62 -6.30
C PRO A 56 1.05 20.34 -5.02
N GLU A 57 0.72 19.08 -4.77
CA GLU A 57 -0.03 18.62 -3.60
C GLU A 57 0.78 18.82 -2.30
N ASP A 58 0.08 18.93 -1.18
CA ASP A 58 0.62 19.29 0.13
C ASP A 58 0.55 18.13 1.15
N CYS A 59 0.58 16.89 0.66
CA CYS A 59 0.55 15.70 1.50
C CYS A 59 1.69 15.73 2.52
N GLY A 60 1.38 15.88 3.82
CA GLY A 60 2.37 16.10 4.88
C GLY A 60 3.37 14.96 5.13
N TYR A 61 3.16 13.80 4.51
CA TYR A 61 4.07 12.65 4.57
C TYR A 61 4.88 12.46 3.28
N CYS A 62 4.55 13.15 2.19
CA CYS A 62 5.11 12.86 0.88
C CYS A 62 6.40 13.67 0.65
N PRO A 63 7.56 13.02 0.39
CA PRO A 63 8.81 13.74 0.19
C PRO A 63 8.88 14.50 -1.14
N GLN A 64 7.92 14.28 -2.04
CA GLN A 64 7.89 14.87 -3.38
C GLN A 64 7.12 16.19 -3.47
N SER A 65 6.40 16.56 -2.41
CA SER A 65 5.65 17.82 -2.37
C SER A 65 6.59 19.00 -2.51
N ALA A 66 6.25 19.94 -3.40
CA ALA A 66 6.96 21.20 -3.56
C ALA A 66 6.72 22.18 -2.38
N ARG A 67 5.84 21.82 -1.43
CA ARG A 67 5.49 22.64 -0.27
C ARG A 67 6.47 22.45 0.90
N PHE A 68 7.27 21.38 0.89
CA PHE A 68 8.18 21.02 1.97
C PHE A 68 9.61 20.86 1.44
N ASP A 69 10.60 21.33 2.22
CA ASP A 69 12.01 21.11 1.90
C ASP A 69 12.47 19.76 2.47
N THR A 70 12.64 18.80 1.58
CA THR A 70 13.01 17.42 1.92
C THR A 70 14.40 17.04 1.39
N GLY A 71 15.10 17.99 0.75
CA GLY A 71 16.35 17.72 0.03
C GLY A 71 16.19 16.85 -1.23
N LEU A 72 14.96 16.51 -1.63
CA LEU A 72 14.71 15.72 -2.83
C LEU A 72 14.99 16.55 -4.09
N LYS A 73 15.88 16.05 -4.95
CA LYS A 73 16.13 16.64 -6.25
C LYS A 73 14.96 16.35 -7.21
N ALA A 74 14.37 17.40 -7.77
CA ALA A 74 13.34 17.26 -8.79
C ALA A 74 13.95 16.76 -10.12
N GLU A 75 13.27 15.81 -10.74
CA GLU A 75 13.64 15.21 -12.02
C GLU A 75 12.54 15.42 -13.07
N LYS A 76 12.94 15.52 -14.33
CA LYS A 76 11.97 15.59 -15.43
C LYS A 76 11.36 14.20 -15.67
N LEU A 77 10.25 14.18 -16.39
CA LEU A 77 9.64 12.93 -16.85
C LEU A 77 10.66 12.11 -17.66
N LEU A 78 10.79 10.83 -17.32
CA LEU A 78 11.68 9.90 -18.00
C LEU A 78 11.25 9.71 -19.47
N PRO A 79 12.20 9.50 -20.40
CA PRO A 79 11.88 9.12 -21.77
C PRO A 79 11.14 7.78 -21.82
N LEU A 80 10.18 7.64 -22.73
CA LEU A 80 9.40 6.41 -22.90
C LEU A 80 10.29 5.17 -23.07
N ALA A 81 11.38 5.29 -23.84
CA ALA A 81 12.32 4.20 -24.05
C ALA A 81 12.97 3.71 -22.74
N GLU A 82 13.27 4.62 -21.82
CA GLU A 82 13.83 4.26 -20.51
C GLU A 82 12.78 3.55 -19.64
N VAL A 83 11.54 4.07 -19.61
CA VAL A 83 10.43 3.43 -18.89
C VAL A 83 10.22 2.01 -19.40
N MET A 84 10.17 1.81 -20.72
CA MET A 84 10.01 0.50 -21.34
C MET A 84 11.19 -0.44 -21.10
N ALA A 85 12.40 0.09 -20.97
CA ALA A 85 13.57 -0.71 -20.64
C ALA A 85 13.53 -1.23 -19.19
N ARG A 86 13.00 -0.45 -18.25
CA ARG A 86 12.88 -0.85 -16.82
C ARG A 86 11.66 -1.72 -16.52
N ALA A 87 10.69 -1.77 -17.43
CA ALA A 87 9.47 -2.57 -17.28
C ALA A 87 9.63 -4.02 -17.78
N ARG A 88 10.76 -4.36 -18.41
CA ARG A 88 11.10 -5.70 -18.88
C ARG A 88 11.91 -6.44 -17.84
#